data_AF-A0A2V9RIJ3-F1
#
_entry.id   AF-A0A2V9RIJ3-F1
#
_cell.length_a   1.000
_cell.length_b   1.000
_cell.length_c   1.000
_cell.angle_alpha   90.00
_cell.angle_beta   90.00
_cell.angle_gamma   90.00
#
_symmetry.space_group_name_H-M   'P 1'
#
loop_
_entity.id
_entity.type
_entity.pdbx_description
1 polymer ?
#
loop_
_entity_poly.entity_id
_entity_poly.type
_entity_poly.pdbx_seq_one_letter_code
_entity_poly.pdbx_strand_id
1 'polypeptide(L)'
;MPQGKTFWIALTLPSFVLIQSQNTKAASHPPQLIQIPDLVTVKAGQLTAPPAWAVMERLLMKAIEDAAPVYLKRFSRPGGTIYGRGDVDDVYEMFFNWPLSYAMGADEKLFHWALQEWNAITRQFTYQHPQIHKEFFANSDWFHISEGNMAFYDFGVADGTLPENLLRAKRFAGFYMNEDADALNYDPKYRIIRSPFTGSKGPDLSADVDAIKYRLDPDYGWSTLYPVVKNLESNWSDSPQRRKQIQELFEKMVMSSDIPVNLAVTGLVTHAFLYTGEEKYKQWVLEYVDAWMDRIRQNQGIIPDNLGPTGKIGENRQGQWWGGFWGWTSRYSIHMIYGALTVAAECAQLVSGDARYLNLLRSQIDMLMSHSITRE
;
A
#
# COMPACT_ATOMS: atom_id res chain seq x y z
N MET A 1 -22.85 43.36 13.75
CA MET A 1 -21.43 42.93 13.73
C MET A 1 -21.38 41.57 13.05
N PRO A 2 -20.67 41.38 11.93
CA PRO A 2 -20.58 40.07 11.30
C PRO A 2 -19.54 39.22 12.06
N GLN A 3 -19.94 38.01 12.45
CA GLN A 3 -19.10 36.99 13.06
C GLN A 3 -17.98 36.58 12.09
N GLY A 4 -16.72 36.69 12.52
CA GLY A 4 -15.55 36.35 11.71
C GLY A 4 -15.44 34.84 11.49
N LYS A 5 -15.15 34.44 10.24
CA LYS A 5 -14.79 33.06 9.87
C LYS A 5 -13.28 32.86 10.02
N THR A 6 -12.88 31.77 10.66
CA THR A 6 -11.48 31.33 10.84
C THR A 6 -11.05 30.48 9.63
N PHE A 7 -9.80 30.63 9.17
CA PHE A 7 -9.20 29.83 8.08
C PHE A 7 -8.01 29.02 8.59
N TRP A 8 -7.77 27.87 7.95
CA TRP A 8 -6.72 26.90 8.25
C TRP A 8 -5.57 27.02 7.23
N ILE A 9 -4.32 26.93 7.69
CA ILE A 9 -3.12 26.84 6.85
C ILE A 9 -2.35 25.59 7.28
N ALA A 10 -2.27 24.58 6.41
CA ALA A 10 -1.36 23.46 6.59
C ALA A 10 0.02 23.87 6.04
N LEU A 11 1.06 23.76 6.88
CA LEU A 11 2.46 23.88 6.46
C LEU A 11 3.14 22.55 6.80
N THR A 12 3.60 21.85 5.77
CA THR A 12 4.34 20.59 5.89
C THR A 12 5.80 20.88 6.28
N LEU A 13 6.11 20.65 7.55
CA LEU A 13 7.46 20.38 8.04
C LEU A 13 7.42 19.00 8.73
N PRO A 14 8.55 18.27 8.84
CA PRO A 14 8.59 16.85 9.24
C PRO A 14 8.27 16.60 10.74
N SER A 15 7.63 17.55 11.40
CA SER A 15 7.13 17.45 12.76
C SER A 15 5.64 17.74 12.74
N PHE A 16 4.82 16.78 13.17
CA PHE A 16 3.37 16.91 13.25
C PHE A 16 2.96 18.25 13.92
N VAL A 17 2.34 19.15 13.17
CA VAL A 17 1.72 20.36 13.69
C VAL A 17 0.23 20.10 13.81
N LEU A 18 -0.24 19.86 15.04
CA LEU A 18 -1.67 19.80 15.36
C LEU A 18 -2.18 21.23 15.50
N ILE A 19 -2.93 21.72 14.51
CA ILE A 19 -3.61 23.01 14.60
C ILE A 19 -4.91 22.79 15.37
N GLN A 20 -5.04 23.41 16.54
CA GLN A 20 -6.25 23.34 17.35
C GLN A 20 -7.15 24.54 16.98
N SER A 21 -8.36 24.30 16.45
CA SER A 21 -9.42 25.34 16.48
C SER A 21 -10.42 25.03 17.57
N GLN A 22 -10.77 26.05 18.34
CA GLN A 22 -11.93 26.01 19.21
C GLN A 22 -13.16 26.37 18.37
N ASN A 23 -13.91 25.36 17.95
CA ASN A 23 -15.29 25.55 17.51
C ASN A 23 -16.17 24.48 18.16
N THR A 24 -16.44 24.65 19.45
CA THR A 24 -17.29 23.73 20.21
C THR A 24 -18.75 23.99 19.88
N LYS A 25 -19.31 23.20 18.95
CA LYS A 25 -20.66 22.66 19.20
C LYS A 25 -20.48 21.51 20.18
N ALA A 26 -21.18 21.58 21.31
CA ALA A 26 -21.06 20.62 22.40
C ALA A 26 -21.42 19.21 21.93
N ALA A 27 -20.42 18.36 21.71
CA ALA A 27 -20.60 16.91 21.70
C ALA A 27 -20.79 16.46 23.15
N SER A 28 -21.73 15.53 23.39
CA SER A 28 -22.15 15.08 24.71
C SER A 28 -21.09 14.26 25.47
N HIS A 29 -19.96 13.94 24.84
CA HIS A 29 -18.79 13.31 25.44
C HIS A 29 -17.55 14.04 24.90
N PRO A 30 -16.76 14.73 25.73
CA PRO A 30 -15.49 15.29 25.26
C PRO A 30 -14.60 14.12 24.81
N PRO A 31 -14.02 14.15 23.59
CA PRO A 31 -13.03 13.16 23.22
C PRO A 31 -11.91 13.20 24.27
N GLN A 32 -11.43 12.04 24.70
CA GLN A 32 -10.17 11.95 25.44
C GLN A 32 -9.10 12.56 24.55
N LEU A 33 -8.80 13.83 24.77
CA LEU A 33 -7.70 14.52 24.11
C LEU A 33 -6.44 13.78 24.52
N ILE A 34 -5.83 13.07 23.56
CA ILE A 34 -4.48 12.55 23.70
C ILE A 34 -3.62 13.76 24.01
N GLN A 35 -3.16 13.89 25.26
CA GLN A 35 -2.15 14.88 25.60
C GLN A 35 -0.86 14.39 24.98
N ILE A 36 -0.45 15.02 23.88
CA ILE A 36 0.89 14.85 23.34
C ILE A 36 1.79 15.83 24.12
N PRO A 37 2.59 15.34 25.09
CA PRO A 37 3.51 16.21 25.83
C PRO A 37 4.48 16.90 24.85
N ASP A 38 4.91 18.11 25.20
CA ASP A 38 5.91 18.90 24.47
C ASP A 38 5.54 19.35 23.04
N LEU A 39 4.24 19.45 22.72
CA LEU A 39 3.78 20.08 21.47
C LEU A 39 4.28 21.52 21.35
N VAL A 40 5.11 21.78 20.34
CA VAL A 40 5.60 23.11 20.01
C VAL A 40 4.42 24.00 19.64
N THR A 41 4.17 25.03 20.45
CA THR A 41 3.13 26.01 20.15
C THR A 41 3.69 27.08 19.20
N VAL A 42 3.20 27.10 17.97
CA VAL A 42 3.47 28.17 17.02
C VAL A 42 2.38 29.23 17.13
N LYS A 43 2.75 30.48 17.46
CA LYS A 43 1.84 31.62 17.46
C LYS A 43 2.10 32.49 16.23
N ALA A 44 1.08 32.66 15.39
CA ALA A 44 1.13 33.63 14.29
C ALA A 44 1.09 35.06 14.85
N GLY A 45 2.10 35.87 14.53
CA GLY A 45 2.22 37.26 15.02
C GLY A 45 1.71 38.32 14.04
N GLN A 46 1.47 37.96 12.78
CA GLN A 46 1.12 38.90 11.72
C GLN A 46 0.22 38.24 10.68
N LEU A 47 -0.78 38.99 10.21
CA LEU A 47 -1.59 38.63 9.05
C LEU A 47 -0.97 39.24 7.80
N THR A 48 -0.68 38.43 6.79
CA THR A 48 -0.17 38.86 5.49
C THR A 48 -1.14 38.46 4.38
N ALA A 49 -1.00 39.05 3.19
CA ALA A 49 -1.70 38.56 2.01
C ALA A 49 -1.26 37.11 1.71
N PRO A 50 -2.18 36.22 1.26
CA PRO A 50 -1.81 34.86 0.94
C PRO A 50 -0.83 34.85 -0.26
N PRO A 51 0.19 33.99 -0.24
CA PRO A 51 1.08 33.83 -1.38
C PRO A 51 0.31 33.28 -2.59
N ALA A 52 0.82 33.55 -3.80
CA ALA A 52 0.15 33.17 -5.04
C ALA A 52 -0.16 31.66 -5.13
N TRP A 53 0.73 30.80 -4.63
CA TRP A 53 0.53 29.34 -4.64
C TRP A 53 -0.70 28.93 -3.81
N ALA A 54 -0.94 29.57 -2.65
CA ALA A 54 -2.07 29.25 -1.79
C ALA A 54 -3.40 29.66 -2.46
N VAL A 55 -3.39 30.78 -3.20
CA VAL A 55 -4.54 31.18 -4.01
C VAL A 55 -4.80 30.17 -5.13
N MET A 56 -3.75 29.72 -5.85
CA MET A 56 -3.89 28.71 -6.90
C MET A 56 -4.39 27.37 -6.36
N GLU A 57 -3.89 26.92 -5.21
CA GLU A 57 -4.36 25.69 -4.56
C GLU A 57 -5.86 25.78 -4.20
N ARG A 58 -6.31 26.90 -3.63
CA ARG A 58 -7.75 27.11 -3.34
C ARG A 58 -8.60 27.12 -4.60
N LEU A 59 -8.10 27.68 -5.71
CA LEU A 59 -8.81 27.65 -7.00
C LEU A 59 -8.87 26.24 -7.58
N LEU A 60 -7.80 25.45 -7.45
CA LEU A 60 -7.78 24.04 -7.85
C LEU A 60 -8.78 23.22 -7.04
N MET A 61 -8.79 23.36 -5.70
CA MET A 61 -9.77 22.70 -4.83
C MET A 61 -11.20 23.06 -5.24
N LYS A 62 -11.47 24.34 -5.50
CA LYS A 62 -12.79 24.79 -5.94
C LYS A 62 -13.20 24.18 -7.27
N ALA A 63 -12.28 24.06 -8.23
CA ALA A 63 -12.54 23.43 -9.51
C ALA A 63 -12.85 21.92 -9.36
N ILE A 64 -12.15 21.22 -8.46
CA ILE A 64 -12.43 19.82 -8.12
C ILE A 64 -13.83 19.69 -7.49
N GLU A 65 -14.15 20.54 -6.52
CA GLU A 65 -15.47 20.57 -5.85
C GLU A 65 -16.62 20.80 -6.84
N ASP A 66 -16.43 21.69 -7.82
CA ASP A 66 -17.43 21.97 -8.85
C ASP A 66 -17.62 20.81 -9.84
N ALA A 67 -16.54 20.07 -10.13
CA ALA A 67 -16.56 18.92 -11.03
C ALA A 67 -17.08 17.63 -10.35
N ALA A 68 -16.86 17.48 -9.04
CA ALA A 68 -17.15 16.24 -8.31
C ALA A 68 -18.61 15.75 -8.43
N PRO A 69 -19.67 16.59 -8.34
CA PRO A 69 -21.04 16.14 -8.54
C PRO A 69 -21.32 15.59 -9.94
N VAL A 70 -20.67 16.17 -10.96
CA VAL A 70 -20.80 15.72 -12.36
C VAL A 70 -20.10 14.38 -12.53
N TYR A 71 -18.90 14.23 -11.96
CA TYR A 71 -18.15 12.98 -11.95
C TYR A 71 -18.92 11.86 -11.25
N LEU A 72 -19.37 12.09 -10.01
CA LEU A 72 -20.12 11.12 -9.22
C LEU A 72 -21.37 10.64 -9.94
N LYS A 73 -22.16 11.58 -10.51
CA LYS A 73 -23.36 11.25 -11.29
C LYS A 73 -23.05 10.44 -12.55
N ARG A 74 -21.89 10.66 -13.17
CA ARG A 74 -21.49 9.98 -14.40
C ARG A 74 -21.05 8.54 -14.15
N PHE A 75 -20.36 8.29 -13.05
CA PHE A 75 -19.65 7.04 -12.80
C PHE A 75 -20.27 6.14 -11.73
N SER A 76 -21.15 6.68 -10.89
CA SER A 76 -21.80 5.96 -9.80
C SER A 76 -23.31 5.89 -9.95
N ARG A 77 -23.89 4.78 -9.48
CA ARG A 77 -25.34 4.61 -9.29
C ARG A 77 -25.77 5.31 -7.99
N PRO A 78 -27.08 5.55 -7.78
CA PRO A 78 -27.58 6.19 -6.55
C PRO A 78 -27.15 5.52 -5.23
N GLY A 79 -26.89 4.20 -5.23
CA GLY A 79 -26.39 3.46 -4.07
C GLY A 79 -24.86 3.40 -3.92
N GLY A 80 -24.12 4.15 -4.75
CA GLY A 80 -22.65 4.23 -4.79
C GLY A 80 -21.92 3.06 -5.48
N THR A 81 -22.67 2.17 -6.13
CA THR A 81 -22.03 1.14 -6.95
C THR A 81 -21.65 1.73 -8.30
N ILE A 82 -20.50 1.33 -8.86
CA ILE A 82 -19.98 1.91 -10.10
C ILE A 82 -20.54 1.22 -11.35
N TYR A 83 -20.59 1.95 -12.45
CA TYR A 83 -20.91 1.39 -13.77
C TYR A 83 -19.69 0.70 -14.39
N GLY A 84 -19.87 -0.52 -14.91
CA GLY A 84 -18.83 -1.24 -15.66
C GLY A 84 -18.22 -2.43 -14.91
N ARG A 85 -17.15 -2.97 -15.50
CA ARG A 85 -16.31 -4.04 -14.97
C ARG A 85 -14.87 -3.56 -15.12
N GLY A 86 -14.15 -3.49 -14.01
CA GLY A 86 -12.73 -3.15 -13.95
C GLY A 86 -12.08 -4.01 -12.86
N ASP A 87 -10.76 -3.97 -12.79
CA ASP A 87 -10.05 -4.54 -11.66
C ASP A 87 -10.34 -3.72 -10.39
N VAL A 88 -10.34 -4.38 -9.24
CA VAL A 88 -10.99 -3.82 -8.04
C VAL A 88 -10.20 -2.64 -7.44
N ASP A 89 -8.89 -2.65 -7.60
CA ASP A 89 -7.94 -1.59 -7.29
C ASP A 89 -8.25 -0.32 -8.10
N ASP A 90 -8.31 -0.40 -9.44
CA ASP A 90 -8.73 0.72 -10.32
C ASP A 90 -10.05 1.35 -9.88
N VAL A 91 -10.98 0.53 -9.38
CA VAL A 91 -12.29 0.99 -8.96
C VAL A 91 -12.24 1.70 -7.61
N TYR A 92 -11.44 1.22 -6.65
CA TYR A 92 -11.18 1.96 -5.42
C TYR A 92 -10.49 3.30 -5.69
N GLU A 93 -9.64 3.37 -6.72
CA GLU A 93 -8.97 4.60 -7.17
C GLU A 93 -9.89 5.66 -7.76
N MET A 94 -11.16 5.37 -8.04
CA MET A 94 -12.04 6.40 -8.58
C MET A 94 -12.27 7.57 -7.61
N PHE A 95 -12.06 7.36 -6.30
CA PHE A 95 -12.33 8.32 -5.24
C PHE A 95 -11.19 8.46 -4.22
N PHE A 96 -10.00 7.92 -4.48
CA PHE A 96 -8.96 7.78 -3.44
C PHE A 96 -8.48 9.11 -2.85
N ASN A 97 -8.39 10.16 -3.67
CA ASN A 97 -7.82 11.45 -3.26
C ASN A 97 -8.85 12.39 -2.61
N TRP A 98 -10.14 12.03 -2.58
CA TRP A 98 -11.21 12.88 -2.04
C TRP A 98 -11.12 13.05 -0.52
N PRO A 99 -10.83 12.02 0.30
CA PRO A 99 -10.63 12.19 1.73
C PRO A 99 -9.41 13.05 2.04
N LEU A 100 -8.30 12.88 1.31
CA LEU A 100 -7.12 13.75 1.43
C LEU A 100 -7.43 15.21 1.05
N SER A 101 -8.17 15.42 -0.03
CA SER A 101 -8.61 16.76 -0.45
C SER A 101 -9.42 17.46 0.66
N TYR A 102 -10.33 16.73 1.31
CA TYR A 102 -11.05 17.23 2.48
C TYR A 102 -10.12 17.54 3.65
N ALA A 103 -9.17 16.66 3.97
CA ALA A 103 -8.18 16.90 5.03
C ALA A 103 -7.32 18.17 4.78
N MET A 104 -7.09 18.51 3.51
CA MET A 104 -6.39 19.75 3.10
C MET A 104 -7.31 20.99 3.06
N GLY A 105 -8.61 20.84 3.34
CA GLY A 105 -9.57 21.94 3.49
C GLY A 105 -10.58 22.12 2.35
N ALA A 106 -10.80 21.10 1.51
CA ALA A 106 -11.92 21.07 0.57
C ALA A 106 -13.27 20.81 1.28
N ASP A 107 -14.38 20.92 0.54
CA ASP A 107 -15.75 20.68 1.04
C ASP A 107 -15.92 19.27 1.65
N GLU A 108 -16.55 19.19 2.83
CA GLU A 108 -16.84 17.96 3.58
C GLU A 108 -17.61 16.90 2.79
N LYS A 109 -18.37 17.31 1.77
CA LYS A 109 -19.11 16.37 0.91
C LYS A 109 -18.19 15.41 0.17
N LEU A 110 -16.98 15.83 -0.21
CA LEU A 110 -16.01 14.95 -0.88
C LEU A 110 -15.67 13.75 0.01
N PHE A 111 -15.43 13.99 1.30
CA PHE A 111 -15.18 12.92 2.28
C PHE A 111 -16.38 11.98 2.40
N HIS A 112 -17.60 12.52 2.55
CA HIS A 112 -18.80 11.69 2.70
C HIS A 112 -19.12 10.88 1.45
N TRP A 113 -18.94 11.45 0.25
CA TRP A 113 -19.11 10.70 -0.99
C TRP A 113 -18.05 9.63 -1.15
N ALA A 114 -16.77 9.92 -0.91
CA ALA A 114 -15.72 8.92 -0.98
C ALA A 114 -15.98 7.74 -0.02
N LEU A 115 -16.39 8.03 1.22
CA LEU A 115 -16.74 6.99 2.19
C LEU A 115 -17.94 6.16 1.74
N GLN A 116 -18.98 6.79 1.16
CA GLN A 116 -20.12 6.09 0.60
C GLN A 116 -19.72 5.17 -0.56
N GLU A 117 -18.97 5.70 -1.53
CA GLU A 117 -18.54 4.97 -2.72
C GLU A 117 -17.61 3.82 -2.34
N TRP A 118 -16.61 4.04 -1.48
CA TRP A 118 -15.71 2.99 -1.00
C TRP A 118 -16.47 1.83 -0.37
N ASN A 119 -17.46 2.11 0.48
CA ASN A 119 -18.29 1.08 1.11
C ASN A 119 -19.18 0.35 0.07
N ALA A 120 -19.67 1.07 -0.94
CA ALA A 120 -20.51 0.49 -1.99
C ALA A 120 -19.71 -0.36 -2.98
N ILE A 121 -18.51 0.07 -3.37
CA ILE A 121 -17.53 -0.70 -4.15
C ILE A 121 -17.18 -1.98 -3.39
N THR A 122 -16.84 -1.88 -2.11
CA THR A 122 -16.53 -3.04 -1.25
C THR A 122 -17.67 -4.07 -1.28
N ARG A 123 -18.93 -3.64 -1.15
CA ARG A 123 -20.09 -4.53 -1.26
C ARG A 123 -20.25 -5.10 -2.68
N GLN A 124 -20.12 -4.28 -3.71
CA GLN A 124 -20.25 -4.70 -5.11
C GLN A 124 -19.25 -5.80 -5.46
N PHE A 125 -17.98 -5.63 -5.10
CA PHE A 125 -16.90 -6.59 -5.33
C PHE A 125 -16.84 -7.71 -4.26
N THR A 126 -17.73 -7.69 -3.27
CA THR A 126 -17.98 -8.87 -2.44
C THR A 126 -18.99 -9.79 -3.10
N TYR A 127 -20.09 -9.24 -3.64
CA TYR A 127 -21.25 -10.03 -4.07
C TYR A 127 -21.37 -10.26 -5.58
N GLN A 128 -20.87 -9.34 -6.41
CA GLN A 128 -21.03 -9.40 -7.88
C GLN A 128 -19.73 -9.82 -8.59
N HIS A 129 -18.58 -9.47 -8.02
CA HIS A 129 -17.25 -9.76 -8.58
C HIS A 129 -16.33 -10.20 -7.43
N PRO A 130 -16.20 -11.50 -7.11
CA PRO A 130 -15.66 -12.00 -5.83
C PRO A 130 -14.12 -11.82 -5.64
N GLN A 131 -13.61 -10.63 -5.94
CA GLN A 131 -12.25 -10.14 -5.71
C GLN A 131 -12.09 -9.58 -4.28
N ILE A 132 -13.18 -9.28 -3.58
CA ILE A 132 -13.17 -8.85 -2.18
C ILE A 132 -13.78 -9.92 -1.27
N HIS A 133 -13.12 -10.18 -0.15
CA HIS A 133 -13.54 -11.11 0.89
C HIS A 133 -13.17 -10.52 2.26
N LYS A 134 -14.08 -10.60 3.24
CA LYS A 134 -13.93 -9.96 4.57
C LYS A 134 -13.58 -8.44 4.50
N GLU A 135 -14.14 -7.75 3.50
CA GLU A 135 -13.90 -6.34 3.14
C GLU A 135 -12.48 -6.00 2.65
N PHE A 136 -11.67 -7.00 2.32
CA PHE A 136 -10.30 -6.82 1.81
C PHE A 136 -10.09 -7.63 0.53
N PHE A 137 -9.03 -7.33 -0.22
CA PHE A 137 -8.62 -8.12 -1.38
C PHE A 137 -8.55 -9.60 -1.04
N ALA A 138 -9.23 -10.44 -1.83
CA ALA A 138 -9.28 -11.88 -1.62
C ALA A 138 -7.87 -12.47 -1.81
N ASN A 139 -7.34 -12.34 -3.03
CA ASN A 139 -5.96 -12.64 -3.44
C ASN A 139 -5.53 -11.56 -4.45
N SER A 140 -4.49 -10.79 -4.17
CA SER A 140 -3.86 -9.86 -5.12
C SER A 140 -2.39 -9.62 -4.72
N ASP A 141 -1.60 -8.98 -5.56
CA ASP A 141 -0.23 -8.59 -5.21
C ASP A 141 -0.19 -7.21 -4.54
N TRP A 142 0.86 -6.99 -3.75
CA TRP A 142 0.94 -5.81 -2.88
C TRP A 142 1.06 -4.47 -3.61
N PHE A 143 1.39 -4.46 -4.90
CA PHE A 143 1.30 -3.24 -5.70
C PHE A 143 -0.17 -2.82 -5.84
N HIS A 144 -1.02 -3.67 -6.44
CA HIS A 144 -2.45 -3.38 -6.61
C HIS A 144 -3.22 -3.27 -5.29
N ILE A 145 -2.86 -4.07 -4.26
CA ILE A 145 -3.45 -3.90 -2.91
C ILE A 145 -3.14 -2.50 -2.37
N SER A 146 -1.93 -1.99 -2.58
CA SER A 146 -1.55 -0.66 -2.08
C SER A 146 -2.30 0.45 -2.81
N GLU A 147 -2.45 0.32 -4.12
CA GLU A 147 -3.23 1.25 -4.95
C GLU A 147 -4.69 1.37 -4.45
N GLY A 148 -5.37 0.24 -4.28
CA GLY A 148 -6.75 0.26 -3.77
C GLY A 148 -6.89 0.67 -2.30
N ASN A 149 -5.82 0.60 -1.50
CA ASN A 149 -5.84 1.00 -0.09
C ASN A 149 -5.60 2.50 0.15
N MET A 150 -5.25 3.30 -0.87
CA MET A 150 -4.95 4.73 -0.68
C MET A 150 -6.10 5.47 0.04
N ALA A 151 -7.33 5.30 -0.44
CA ALA A 151 -8.52 5.90 0.18
C ALA A 151 -8.68 5.49 1.65
N PHE A 152 -8.38 4.23 1.96
CA PHE A 152 -8.50 3.68 3.31
C PHE A 152 -7.56 4.40 4.29
N TYR A 153 -6.33 4.68 3.88
CA TYR A 153 -5.39 5.47 4.67
C TYR A 153 -5.84 6.93 4.81
N ASP A 154 -6.29 7.55 3.73
CA ASP A 154 -6.71 8.95 3.71
C ASP A 154 -7.97 9.19 4.57
N PHE A 155 -8.84 8.19 4.74
CA PHE A 155 -9.94 8.29 5.71
C PHE A 155 -9.42 8.45 7.15
N GLY A 156 -8.30 7.81 7.52
CA GLY A 156 -7.72 7.98 8.85
C GLY A 156 -7.09 9.36 9.07
N VAL A 157 -6.55 9.97 8.01
CA VAL A 157 -6.06 11.35 8.02
C VAL A 157 -7.22 12.34 8.12
N ALA A 158 -8.30 12.11 7.37
CA ALA A 158 -9.49 12.94 7.33
C ALA A 158 -10.31 12.88 8.63
N ASP A 159 -10.52 11.67 9.15
CA ASP A 159 -11.27 11.40 10.37
C ASP A 159 -10.80 10.11 11.06
N GLY A 160 -9.88 10.26 12.01
CA GLY A 160 -9.37 9.16 12.83
C GLY A 160 -10.38 8.60 13.85
N THR A 161 -11.63 9.08 13.88
CA THR A 161 -12.64 8.64 14.86
C THR A 161 -13.65 7.64 14.30
N LEU A 162 -13.55 7.29 13.01
CA LEU A 162 -14.43 6.33 12.35
C LEU A 162 -14.29 4.91 12.96
N PRO A 163 -15.33 4.41 13.67
CA PRO A 163 -15.23 3.14 14.37
C PRO A 163 -15.10 1.94 13.43
N GLU A 164 -15.74 1.98 12.25
CA GLU A 164 -15.62 0.94 11.23
C GLU A 164 -14.20 0.83 10.70
N ASN A 165 -13.50 1.95 10.50
CA ASN A 165 -12.14 1.95 9.99
C ASN A 165 -11.12 1.48 11.05
N LEU A 166 -11.35 1.78 12.33
CA LEU A 166 -10.58 1.16 13.42
C LEU A 166 -10.69 -0.37 13.38
N LEU A 167 -11.91 -0.90 13.22
CA LEU A 167 -12.14 -2.35 13.14
C LEU A 167 -11.50 -2.96 11.86
N ARG A 168 -11.57 -2.25 10.74
CA ARG A 168 -10.92 -2.64 9.48
C ARG A 168 -9.40 -2.66 9.63
N ALA A 169 -8.81 -1.62 10.20
CA ALA A 169 -7.36 -1.52 10.37
C ALA A 169 -6.84 -2.71 11.18
N LYS A 170 -7.51 -3.04 12.30
CA LYS A 170 -7.20 -4.24 13.10
C LYS A 170 -7.33 -5.53 12.29
N ARG A 171 -8.47 -5.72 11.61
CA ARG A 171 -8.75 -6.96 10.86
C ARG A 171 -7.80 -7.15 9.68
N PHE A 172 -7.54 -6.10 8.91
CA PHE A 172 -6.70 -6.14 7.73
C PHE A 172 -5.24 -6.40 8.11
N ALA A 173 -4.72 -5.74 9.15
CA ALA A 173 -3.42 -6.09 9.73
C ALA A 173 -3.39 -7.53 10.25
N GLY A 174 -4.49 -8.00 10.86
CA GLY A 174 -4.66 -9.38 11.33
C GLY A 174 -4.46 -10.45 10.25
N PHE A 175 -4.78 -10.16 8.98
CA PHE A 175 -4.50 -11.07 7.85
C PHE A 175 -3.00 -11.28 7.61
N TYR A 176 -2.14 -10.39 8.07
CA TYR A 176 -0.68 -10.48 7.91
C TYR A 176 0.05 -10.78 9.22
N MET A 177 -0.68 -10.72 10.34
CA MET A 177 -0.20 -11.11 11.66
C MET A 177 -0.68 -12.52 12.09
N ASN A 178 -1.32 -13.26 11.17
CA ASN A 178 -1.93 -14.58 11.39
C ASN A 178 -2.98 -14.58 12.52
N GLU A 179 -3.70 -13.48 12.70
CA GLU A 179 -4.80 -13.38 13.66
C GLU A 179 -6.12 -13.93 13.09
N ASP A 180 -6.18 -14.14 11.77
CA ASP A 180 -7.27 -14.83 11.08
C ASP A 180 -6.77 -16.19 10.55
N ALA A 181 -7.44 -17.27 10.96
CA ALA A 181 -7.04 -18.64 10.63
C ALA A 181 -7.16 -18.96 9.12
N ASP A 182 -7.99 -18.22 8.39
CA ASP A 182 -8.17 -18.41 6.94
C ASP A 182 -7.12 -17.61 6.13
N ALA A 183 -6.37 -16.72 6.77
CA ALA A 183 -5.44 -15.80 6.12
C ALA A 183 -4.02 -15.89 6.72
N LEU A 184 -3.37 -17.04 6.53
CA LEU A 184 -2.01 -17.29 7.01
C LEU A 184 -0.94 -16.76 6.03
N ASN A 185 -0.96 -15.46 5.74
CA ASN A 185 -0.09 -14.83 4.75
C ASN A 185 1.38 -14.75 5.19
N TYR A 186 1.64 -14.72 6.50
CA TYR A 186 2.97 -14.52 7.06
C TYR A 186 3.50 -15.80 7.71
N ASP A 187 4.78 -16.10 7.53
CA ASP A 187 5.48 -17.13 8.30
C ASP A 187 6.37 -16.45 9.36
N PRO A 188 6.02 -16.53 10.65
CA PRO A 188 6.78 -15.87 11.71
C PRO A 188 8.13 -16.54 12.00
N LYS A 189 8.31 -17.81 11.63
CA LYS A 189 9.58 -18.53 11.83
C LYS A 189 10.66 -17.95 10.93
N TYR A 190 10.30 -17.74 9.66
CA TYR A 190 11.25 -17.21 8.66
C TYR A 190 11.10 -15.72 8.41
N ARG A 191 10.08 -15.08 8.98
CA ARG A 191 9.76 -13.65 8.81
C ARG A 191 9.61 -13.30 7.33
N ILE A 192 8.70 -14.01 6.67
CA ILE A 192 8.39 -13.84 5.24
C ILE A 192 6.89 -13.77 5.00
N ILE A 193 6.49 -13.03 3.96
CA ILE A 193 5.19 -13.19 3.33
C ILE A 193 5.27 -14.35 2.33
N ARG A 194 4.32 -15.28 2.40
CA ARG A 194 4.47 -16.61 1.81
C ARG A 194 4.29 -16.67 0.29
N SER A 195 3.79 -15.60 -0.32
CA SER A 195 3.53 -15.49 -1.76
C SER A 195 3.59 -14.03 -2.22
N PRO A 196 3.86 -13.75 -3.50
CA PRO A 196 3.60 -12.43 -4.10
C PRO A 196 2.11 -12.08 -4.13
N PHE A 197 1.22 -13.08 -4.12
CA PHE A 197 -0.23 -12.91 -4.16
C PHE A 197 -0.82 -13.35 -2.82
N THR A 198 -1.43 -12.40 -2.11
CA THR A 198 -1.92 -12.59 -0.74
C THR A 198 -3.25 -11.88 -0.55
N GLY A 199 -3.90 -12.10 0.60
CA GLY A 199 -5.08 -11.35 0.96
C GLY A 199 -5.89 -12.01 2.07
N SER A 200 -7.17 -11.72 2.13
CA SER A 200 -8.07 -12.25 3.17
C SER A 200 -8.43 -13.73 3.01
N LYS A 201 -7.96 -14.40 1.95
CA LYS A 201 -8.01 -15.86 1.78
C LYS A 201 -6.65 -16.54 1.98
N GLY A 202 -5.66 -15.78 2.45
CA GLY A 202 -4.30 -16.29 2.64
C GLY A 202 -3.44 -16.23 1.38
N PRO A 203 -2.26 -16.86 1.42
CA PRO A 203 -1.30 -16.81 0.32
C PRO A 203 -1.77 -17.70 -0.83
N ASP A 204 -1.82 -17.14 -2.04
CA ASP A 204 -2.08 -17.91 -3.25
C ASP A 204 -0.78 -18.52 -3.77
N LEU A 205 -0.68 -19.85 -3.71
CA LEU A 205 0.48 -20.60 -4.18
C LEU A 205 0.29 -21.16 -5.59
N SER A 206 -0.87 -20.90 -6.20
CA SER A 206 -1.27 -21.45 -7.49
C SER A 206 -1.22 -20.38 -8.58
N ALA A 207 -1.07 -20.80 -9.83
CA ALA A 207 -1.24 -19.90 -10.97
C ALA A 207 -1.86 -20.65 -12.14
N ASP A 208 -2.92 -20.10 -12.72
CA ASP A 208 -3.44 -20.61 -13.98
C ASP A 208 -2.50 -20.30 -15.14
N VAL A 209 -2.74 -20.99 -16.25
CA VAL A 209 -1.83 -20.98 -17.41
C VAL A 209 -1.84 -19.62 -18.12
N ASP A 210 -2.96 -18.90 -18.12
CA ASP A 210 -3.06 -17.60 -18.77
C ASP A 210 -2.33 -16.53 -17.94
N ALA A 211 -2.45 -16.59 -16.62
CA ALA A 211 -1.64 -15.80 -15.70
C ALA A 211 -0.14 -16.10 -15.87
N ILE A 212 0.26 -17.37 -15.99
CA ILE A 212 1.67 -17.74 -16.22
C ILE A 212 2.18 -17.18 -17.54
N LYS A 213 1.42 -17.31 -18.64
CA LYS A 213 1.80 -16.75 -19.95
C LYS A 213 2.07 -15.27 -19.86
N TYR A 214 1.17 -14.53 -19.21
CA TYR A 214 1.30 -13.09 -19.04
C TYR A 214 2.52 -12.72 -18.18
N ARG A 215 2.76 -13.45 -17.10
CA ARG A 215 3.83 -13.16 -16.14
C ARG A 215 5.22 -13.61 -16.59
N LEU A 216 5.31 -14.52 -17.57
CA LEU A 216 6.54 -14.99 -18.22
C LEU A 216 6.71 -14.41 -19.63
N ASP A 217 5.89 -13.45 -20.03
CA ASP A 217 5.98 -12.83 -21.35
C ASP A 217 7.40 -12.26 -21.58
N PRO A 218 8.06 -12.51 -22.73
CA PRO A 218 9.43 -12.06 -22.94
C PRO A 218 9.59 -10.54 -23.02
N ASP A 219 8.56 -9.85 -23.50
CA ASP A 219 8.56 -8.41 -23.76
C ASP A 219 7.99 -7.62 -22.57
N TYR A 220 7.04 -8.22 -21.86
CA TYR A 220 6.24 -7.55 -20.83
C TYR A 220 6.14 -8.30 -19.50
N GLY A 221 6.77 -9.47 -19.39
CA GLY A 221 6.66 -10.34 -18.22
C GLY A 221 7.23 -9.73 -16.95
N TRP A 222 6.77 -10.26 -15.83
CA TRP A 222 7.05 -9.72 -14.49
C TRP A 222 7.87 -10.67 -13.62
N SER A 223 8.30 -11.80 -14.19
CA SER A 223 9.06 -12.84 -13.51
C SER A 223 9.79 -13.71 -14.53
N THR A 224 10.66 -14.61 -14.07
CA THR A 224 11.36 -15.57 -14.93
C THR A 224 11.56 -16.91 -14.24
N LEU A 225 11.75 -17.98 -15.04
CA LEU A 225 12.11 -19.31 -14.56
C LEU A 225 13.62 -19.60 -14.63
N TYR A 226 14.43 -18.60 -15.02
CA TYR A 226 15.89 -18.71 -14.98
C TYR A 226 16.39 -18.91 -13.53
N PRO A 227 17.38 -19.77 -13.23
CA PRO A 227 18.23 -20.52 -14.17
C PRO A 227 17.68 -21.90 -14.57
N VAL A 228 16.57 -22.34 -13.97
CA VAL A 228 16.04 -23.70 -14.17
C VAL A 228 15.54 -23.90 -15.59
N VAL A 229 14.81 -22.92 -16.13
CA VAL A 229 14.44 -22.86 -17.55
C VAL A 229 15.15 -21.65 -18.15
N LYS A 230 16.21 -21.90 -18.92
CA LYS A 230 17.03 -20.83 -19.50
C LYS A 230 16.35 -20.13 -20.66
N ASN A 231 15.72 -20.93 -21.53
CA ASN A 231 14.97 -20.47 -22.70
C ASN A 231 13.62 -21.20 -22.67
N LEU A 232 12.55 -20.45 -22.47
CA LEU A 232 11.19 -20.99 -22.54
C LEU A 232 10.71 -20.88 -23.99
N GLU A 233 10.34 -22.01 -24.57
CA GLU A 233 9.82 -22.06 -25.94
C GLU A 233 8.45 -21.38 -26.05
N SER A 234 8.16 -20.64 -27.13
CA SER A 234 6.91 -19.87 -27.26
C SER A 234 5.64 -20.73 -27.25
N ASN A 235 5.75 -21.99 -27.64
CA ASN A 235 4.66 -22.97 -27.68
C ASN A 235 4.64 -23.90 -26.44
N TRP A 236 5.30 -23.54 -25.34
CA TRP A 236 5.41 -24.38 -24.14
C TRP A 236 4.04 -24.83 -23.59
N SER A 237 3.00 -24.02 -23.81
CA SER A 237 1.66 -24.26 -23.29
C SER A 237 0.81 -25.21 -24.14
N ASP A 238 1.25 -25.58 -25.34
CA ASP A 238 0.44 -26.33 -26.32
C ASP A 238 0.28 -27.80 -25.90
N SER A 239 1.33 -28.40 -25.32
CA SER A 239 1.30 -29.75 -24.76
C SER A 239 0.79 -29.73 -23.31
N PRO A 240 -0.17 -30.61 -22.94
CA PRO A 240 -0.61 -30.75 -21.55
C PRO A 240 0.52 -31.10 -20.57
N GLN A 241 1.47 -31.93 -20.98
CA GLN A 241 2.60 -32.36 -20.15
C GLN A 241 3.55 -31.21 -19.87
N ARG A 242 3.93 -30.46 -20.91
CA ARG A 242 4.84 -29.31 -20.77
C ARG A 242 4.19 -28.17 -20.00
N ARG A 243 2.90 -27.90 -20.28
CA ARG A 243 2.10 -26.93 -19.53
C ARG A 243 2.11 -27.22 -18.02
N LYS A 244 1.84 -28.47 -17.63
CA LYS A 244 1.88 -28.90 -16.23
C LYS A 244 3.26 -28.72 -15.61
N GLN A 245 4.32 -29.09 -16.33
CA GLN A 245 5.70 -28.91 -15.85
C GLN A 245 6.04 -27.42 -15.60
N ILE A 246 5.67 -26.53 -16.52
CA ILE A 246 5.93 -25.09 -16.37
C ILE A 246 5.09 -24.50 -15.23
N GLN A 247 3.84 -24.93 -15.08
CA GLN A 247 2.99 -24.53 -13.96
C GLN A 247 3.61 -24.93 -12.62
N GLU A 248 4.00 -26.19 -12.44
CA GLU A 248 4.64 -26.67 -11.21
C GLU A 248 5.95 -25.90 -10.89
N LEU A 249 6.74 -25.56 -11.92
CA LEU A 249 7.93 -24.73 -11.76
C LEU A 249 7.58 -23.30 -11.34
N PHE A 250 6.58 -22.69 -11.96
CA PHE A 250 6.15 -21.34 -11.65
C PHE A 250 5.58 -21.23 -10.23
N GLU A 251 4.72 -22.16 -9.84
CA GLU A 251 4.15 -22.23 -8.50
C GLU A 251 5.25 -22.39 -7.43
N LYS A 252 6.25 -23.22 -7.71
CA LYS A 252 7.39 -23.45 -6.81
C LYS A 252 8.36 -22.27 -6.73
N MET A 253 8.69 -21.66 -7.86
CA MET A 253 9.78 -20.67 -7.95
C MET A 253 9.32 -19.23 -7.77
N VAL A 254 8.07 -18.93 -8.14
CA VAL A 254 7.50 -17.58 -8.17
C VAL A 254 6.39 -17.45 -7.13
N MET A 255 5.37 -18.29 -7.17
CA MET A 255 4.22 -18.16 -6.25
C MET A 255 4.57 -18.53 -4.81
N SER A 256 5.49 -19.48 -4.61
CA SER A 256 5.98 -19.88 -3.28
C SER A 256 7.22 -19.07 -2.88
N SER A 257 7.13 -17.74 -2.91
CA SER A 257 8.23 -16.86 -2.54
C SER A 257 7.78 -15.52 -1.94
N ASP A 258 8.65 -14.93 -1.13
CA ASP A 258 8.52 -13.54 -0.71
C ASP A 258 9.33 -12.63 -1.64
N ILE A 259 8.82 -11.43 -1.85
CA ILE A 259 9.34 -10.44 -2.80
C ILE A 259 9.39 -9.04 -2.16
N PRO A 260 10.28 -8.13 -2.63
CA PRO A 260 10.40 -6.78 -2.07
C PRO A 260 9.09 -6.00 -2.08
N VAL A 261 8.23 -6.21 -3.07
CA VAL A 261 6.94 -5.49 -3.18
C VAL A 261 6.03 -5.77 -1.98
N ASN A 262 6.14 -6.94 -1.36
CA ASN A 262 5.38 -7.27 -0.15
C ASN A 262 5.74 -6.37 1.03
N LEU A 263 6.88 -5.65 1.03
CA LEU A 263 7.22 -4.66 2.07
C LEU A 263 6.17 -3.55 2.20
N ALA A 264 5.35 -3.29 1.17
CA ALA A 264 4.27 -2.32 1.24
C ALA A 264 3.21 -2.66 2.31
N VAL A 265 3.11 -3.92 2.75
CA VAL A 265 2.27 -4.36 3.90
C VAL A 265 2.54 -3.59 5.18
N THR A 266 3.76 -3.08 5.35
CA THR A 266 4.13 -2.29 6.52
C THR A 266 3.26 -1.04 6.66
N GLY A 267 2.77 -0.46 5.56
CA GLY A 267 1.80 0.63 5.56
C GLY A 267 0.48 0.23 6.23
N LEU A 268 -0.06 -0.95 5.89
CA LEU A 268 -1.30 -1.47 6.45
C LEU A 268 -1.18 -1.75 7.95
N VAL A 269 -0.08 -2.38 8.37
CA VAL A 269 0.14 -2.71 9.79
C VAL A 269 0.45 -1.46 10.62
N THR A 270 1.21 -0.51 10.05
CA THR A 270 1.44 0.81 10.67
C THR A 270 0.14 1.59 10.82
N HIS A 271 -0.76 1.51 9.84
CA HIS A 271 -2.07 2.15 9.95
C HIS A 271 -2.89 1.62 11.13
N ALA A 272 -2.84 0.31 11.40
CA ALA A 272 -3.42 -0.27 12.61
C ALA A 272 -2.75 0.23 13.90
N PHE A 273 -1.42 0.40 13.89
CA PHE A 273 -0.70 1.03 15.01
C PHE A 273 -1.18 2.47 15.26
N LEU A 274 -1.31 3.29 14.22
CA LEU A 274 -1.74 4.70 14.35
C LEU A 274 -3.15 4.84 14.95
N TYR A 275 -4.05 3.90 14.64
CA TYR A 275 -5.39 3.89 15.21
C TYR A 275 -5.45 3.41 16.67
N THR A 276 -4.52 2.55 17.09
CA THR A 276 -4.68 1.75 18.32
C THR A 276 -3.61 2.01 19.38
N GLY A 277 -2.41 2.42 18.97
CA GLY A 277 -1.22 2.47 19.81
C GLY A 277 -0.72 1.10 20.29
N GLU A 278 -1.24 -0.02 19.78
CA GLU A 278 -0.88 -1.35 20.26
C GLU A 278 0.51 -1.78 19.78
N GLU A 279 1.42 -2.07 20.72
CA GLU A 279 2.84 -2.35 20.45
C GLU A 279 3.07 -3.55 19.51
N LYS A 280 2.14 -4.51 19.44
CA LYS A 280 2.24 -5.68 18.54
C LYS A 280 2.39 -5.27 17.07
N TYR A 281 1.71 -4.19 16.65
CA TYR A 281 1.75 -3.72 15.26
C TYR A 281 3.11 -3.13 14.92
N LYS A 282 3.63 -2.28 15.82
CA LYS A 282 4.97 -1.72 15.72
C LYS A 282 6.02 -2.83 15.68
N GLN A 283 5.98 -3.78 16.60
CA GLN A 283 6.94 -4.87 16.66
C GLN A 283 6.95 -5.69 15.36
N TRP A 284 5.78 -6.01 14.81
CA TRP A 284 5.66 -6.73 13.55
C TRP A 284 6.30 -5.97 12.38
N VAL A 285 6.04 -4.66 12.27
CA VAL A 285 6.65 -3.80 11.23
C VAL A 285 8.17 -3.82 11.33
N LEU A 286 8.71 -3.59 12.53
CA LEU A 286 10.15 -3.53 12.74
C LEU A 286 10.82 -4.89 12.46
N GLU A 287 10.23 -5.99 12.94
CA GLU A 287 10.75 -7.34 12.70
C GLU A 287 10.82 -7.69 11.22
N TYR A 288 9.77 -7.38 10.46
CA TYR A 288 9.71 -7.69 9.03
C TYR A 288 10.71 -6.84 8.24
N VAL A 289 10.79 -5.54 8.53
CA VAL A 289 11.74 -4.62 7.88
C VAL A 289 13.19 -4.99 8.22
N ASP A 290 13.51 -5.25 9.49
CA ASP A 290 14.86 -5.66 9.89
C ASP A 290 15.26 -6.98 9.22
N ALA A 291 14.33 -7.91 9.05
CA ALA A 291 14.59 -9.17 8.37
C ALA A 291 14.91 -8.96 6.87
N TRP A 292 14.31 -7.98 6.20
CA TRP A 292 14.69 -7.59 4.83
C TRP A 292 16.06 -6.89 4.78
N MET A 293 16.36 -6.03 5.77
CA MET A 293 17.69 -5.41 5.89
C MET A 293 18.79 -6.46 6.13
N ASP A 294 18.53 -7.51 6.92
CA ASP A 294 19.43 -8.66 7.07
C ASP A 294 19.72 -9.35 5.73
N ARG A 295 18.70 -9.56 4.91
CA ARG A 295 18.82 -10.23 3.62
C ARG A 295 19.61 -9.42 2.61
N ILE A 296 19.44 -8.10 2.61
CA ILE A 296 20.30 -7.18 1.85
C ILE A 296 21.77 -7.37 2.25
N ARG A 297 22.07 -7.41 3.56
CA ARG A 297 23.44 -7.63 4.04
C ARG A 297 24.00 -8.98 3.61
N GLN A 298 23.19 -10.04 3.70
CA GLN A 298 23.56 -11.39 3.26
C GLN A 298 23.79 -11.49 1.75
N ASN A 299 23.13 -10.63 0.97
CA ASN A 299 23.21 -10.56 -0.49
C ASN A 299 24.11 -9.44 -0.99
N GLN A 300 25.21 -9.19 -0.28
CA GLN A 300 26.27 -8.25 -0.69
C GLN A 300 25.77 -6.81 -0.93
N GLY A 301 24.75 -6.38 -0.19
CA GLY A 301 24.21 -5.01 -0.26
C GLY A 301 23.09 -4.81 -1.29
N ILE A 302 22.71 -5.85 -2.03
CA ILE A 302 21.63 -5.80 -3.03
C ILE A 302 20.38 -6.47 -2.45
N ILE A 303 19.21 -5.83 -2.53
CA ILE A 303 17.96 -6.47 -2.14
C ILE A 303 17.65 -7.68 -3.05
N PRO A 304 17.55 -8.91 -2.49
CA PRO A 304 17.12 -10.06 -3.27
C PRO A 304 15.65 -9.86 -3.68
N ASP A 305 15.24 -10.33 -4.86
CA ASP A 305 13.82 -10.27 -5.25
C ASP A 305 13.08 -11.60 -5.09
N ASN A 306 13.76 -12.63 -4.59
CA ASN A 306 13.19 -13.96 -4.40
C ASN A 306 13.72 -14.63 -3.12
N LEU A 307 12.83 -14.82 -2.16
CA LEU A 307 13.08 -15.58 -0.94
C LEU A 307 12.18 -16.81 -0.96
N GLY A 308 12.74 -18.01 -0.82
CA GLY A 308 11.94 -19.23 -0.79
C GLY A 308 11.14 -19.42 0.50
N PRO A 309 10.38 -20.52 0.62
CA PRO A 309 9.52 -20.81 1.76
C PRO A 309 10.25 -20.89 3.12
N THR A 310 11.58 -21.09 3.12
CA THR A 310 12.39 -21.09 4.35
C THR A 310 13.11 -19.76 4.60
N GLY A 311 12.75 -18.70 3.87
CA GLY A 311 13.39 -17.39 3.91
C GLY A 311 14.77 -17.34 3.28
N LYS A 312 15.25 -18.47 2.71
CA LYS A 312 16.55 -18.56 2.04
C LYS A 312 16.48 -17.85 0.68
N ILE A 313 17.48 -17.02 0.43
CA ILE A 313 17.63 -16.28 -0.83
C ILE A 313 17.79 -17.26 -2.00
N GLY A 314 16.93 -17.14 -3.01
CA GLY A 314 16.98 -17.96 -4.21
C GLY A 314 16.82 -19.46 -3.98
N GLU A 315 16.13 -19.88 -2.91
CA GLU A 315 16.03 -21.28 -2.46
C GLU A 315 15.60 -22.23 -3.58
N ASN A 316 14.52 -21.88 -4.28
CA ASN A 316 13.97 -22.67 -5.38
C ASN A 316 14.61 -22.31 -6.74
N ARG A 317 15.64 -21.46 -6.74
CA ARG A 317 16.28 -20.90 -7.95
C ARG A 317 17.79 -21.18 -8.00
N GLN A 318 18.25 -22.26 -7.37
CA GLN A 318 19.67 -22.65 -7.33
C GLN A 318 20.58 -21.54 -6.75
N GLY A 319 20.08 -20.77 -5.79
CA GLY A 319 20.81 -19.66 -5.18
C GLY A 319 20.72 -18.34 -5.97
N GLN A 320 20.02 -18.31 -7.10
CA GLN A 320 19.76 -17.07 -7.83
C GLN A 320 18.82 -16.17 -7.02
N TRP A 321 19.32 -15.00 -6.62
CA TRP A 321 18.60 -14.04 -5.79
C TRP A 321 17.60 -13.17 -6.55
N TRP A 322 17.60 -13.24 -7.89
CA TRP A 322 16.72 -12.46 -8.77
C TRP A 322 15.77 -13.30 -9.63
N GLY A 323 14.75 -12.63 -10.18
CA GLY A 323 13.76 -13.18 -11.11
C GLY A 323 12.42 -13.56 -10.47
N GLY A 324 12.17 -13.12 -9.24
CA GLY A 324 10.86 -13.14 -8.59
C GLY A 324 9.86 -12.17 -9.23
N PHE A 325 8.61 -12.25 -8.76
CA PHE A 325 7.52 -11.42 -9.25
C PHE A 325 7.75 -9.94 -8.93
N TRP A 326 7.52 -9.05 -9.91
CA TRP A 326 7.89 -7.63 -9.82
C TRP A 326 9.37 -7.36 -9.46
N GLY A 327 10.24 -8.36 -9.65
CA GLY A 327 11.66 -8.31 -9.31
C GLY A 327 12.52 -7.58 -10.34
N TRP A 328 13.83 -7.74 -10.24
CA TRP A 328 14.88 -7.08 -11.05
C TRP A 328 14.76 -7.31 -12.55
N THR A 329 14.09 -8.38 -12.98
CA THR A 329 13.88 -8.71 -14.39
C THR A 329 12.55 -8.18 -14.95
N SER A 330 11.71 -7.55 -14.13
CA SER A 330 10.41 -7.03 -14.56
C SER A 330 10.54 -5.68 -15.26
N ARG A 331 9.66 -5.40 -16.22
CA ARG A 331 9.56 -4.12 -16.94
C ARG A 331 9.51 -2.88 -16.03
N TYR A 332 8.83 -2.98 -14.89
CA TYR A 332 8.65 -1.88 -13.93
C TYR A 332 9.45 -2.06 -12.64
N SER A 333 10.46 -2.93 -12.66
CA SER A 333 11.21 -3.39 -11.49
C SER A 333 11.55 -2.29 -10.47
N ILE A 334 12.32 -1.29 -10.88
CA ILE A 334 12.83 -0.26 -9.96
C ILE A 334 11.67 0.50 -9.31
N HIS A 335 10.62 0.84 -10.08
CA HIS A 335 9.45 1.53 -9.54
C HIS A 335 8.74 0.69 -8.46
N MET A 336 8.54 -0.60 -8.72
CA MET A 336 7.85 -1.50 -7.79
C MET A 336 8.65 -1.73 -6.50
N ILE A 337 9.94 -2.07 -6.65
CA ILE A 337 10.83 -2.34 -5.52
C ILE A 337 10.99 -1.07 -4.66
N TYR A 338 11.26 0.08 -5.27
CA TYR A 338 11.58 1.30 -4.53
C TYR A 338 10.34 1.94 -3.91
N GLY A 339 9.16 1.79 -4.53
CA GLY A 339 7.89 2.15 -3.91
C GLY A 339 7.68 1.43 -2.59
N ALA A 340 7.81 0.09 -2.59
CA ALA A 340 7.64 -0.70 -1.38
C ALA A 340 8.73 -0.45 -0.32
N LEU A 341 9.99 -0.23 -0.74
CA LEU A 341 11.07 0.15 0.19
C LEU A 341 10.85 1.51 0.84
N THR A 342 10.29 2.47 0.09
CA THR A 342 9.96 3.80 0.62
C THR A 342 8.91 3.67 1.72
N VAL A 343 7.80 2.96 1.43
CA VAL A 343 6.74 2.70 2.42
C VAL A 343 7.31 2.04 3.67
N ALA A 344 8.10 0.99 3.52
CA ALA A 344 8.70 0.28 4.66
C ALA A 344 9.67 1.12 5.48
N ALA A 345 10.53 1.91 4.82
CA ALA A 345 11.47 2.79 5.50
C ALA A 345 10.75 3.88 6.30
N GLU A 346 9.75 4.52 5.70
CA GLU A 346 8.95 5.57 6.35
C GLU A 346 8.11 5.03 7.50
N CYS A 347 7.46 3.87 7.31
CA CYS A 347 6.68 3.21 8.34
C CYS A 347 7.54 2.82 9.55
N ALA A 348 8.67 2.14 9.30
CA ALA A 348 9.58 1.74 10.38
C ALA A 348 10.19 2.96 11.10
N GLN A 349 10.55 4.01 10.38
CA GLN A 349 10.97 5.29 10.96
C GLN A 349 9.88 5.90 11.85
N LEU A 350 8.64 5.96 11.35
CA LEU A 350 7.52 6.59 12.04
C LEU A 350 7.22 5.90 13.37
N VAL A 351 7.16 4.57 13.39
CA VAL A 351 6.78 3.81 14.59
C VAL A 351 7.92 3.66 15.60
N SER A 352 9.18 3.77 15.18
CA SER A 352 10.36 3.63 16.06
C SER A 352 11.02 4.94 16.46
N GLY A 353 10.94 5.97 15.60
CA GLY A 353 11.79 7.17 15.68
C GLY A 353 13.24 6.97 15.23
N ASP A 354 13.64 5.75 14.82
CA ASP A 354 15.04 5.39 14.55
C ASP A 354 15.44 5.59 13.08
N ALA A 355 16.18 6.69 12.83
CA ALA A 355 16.65 7.11 11.51
C ALA A 355 17.43 6.05 10.72
N ARG A 356 17.91 4.97 11.36
CA ARG A 356 18.59 3.88 10.66
C ARG A 356 17.71 3.20 9.61
N TYR A 357 16.39 3.19 9.78
CA TYR A 357 15.49 2.54 8.81
C TYR A 357 15.46 3.24 7.46
N LEU A 358 15.78 4.54 7.40
CA LEU A 358 15.94 5.27 6.14
C LEU A 358 17.10 4.71 5.29
N ASN A 359 18.04 3.98 5.89
CA ASN A 359 19.11 3.32 5.15
C ASN A 359 18.62 2.14 4.30
N LEU A 360 17.42 1.59 4.56
CA LEU A 360 16.81 0.57 3.72
C LEU A 360 16.72 1.05 2.26
N LEU A 361 16.12 2.23 2.05
CA LEU A 361 15.99 2.84 0.73
C LEU A 361 17.32 3.43 0.23
N ARG A 362 18.02 4.20 1.07
CA ARG A 362 19.26 4.90 0.67
C ARG A 362 20.33 3.95 0.15
N SER A 363 20.54 2.82 0.83
CA SER A 363 21.54 1.83 0.42
C SER A 363 21.28 1.28 -0.98
N GLN A 364 20.01 1.09 -1.36
CA GLN A 364 19.65 0.59 -2.69
C GLN A 364 19.79 1.69 -3.74
N ILE A 365 19.45 2.95 -3.42
CA ILE A 365 19.74 4.09 -4.30
C ILE A 365 21.24 4.21 -4.56
N ASP A 366 22.07 4.19 -3.52
CA ASP A 366 23.53 4.30 -3.63
C ASP A 366 24.11 3.14 -4.46
N MET A 367 23.65 1.92 -4.20
CA MET A 367 24.00 0.73 -4.99
C MET A 367 23.66 0.94 -6.46
N LEU A 368 22.42 1.32 -6.79
CA LEU A 368 21.99 1.51 -8.16
C LEU A 368 22.79 2.61 -8.88
N MET A 369 23.01 3.75 -8.20
CA MET A 369 23.79 4.86 -8.74
C MET A 369 25.26 4.47 -8.98
N SER A 370 25.86 3.67 -8.10
CA SER A 370 27.23 3.18 -8.29
C SER A 370 27.41 2.24 -9.48
N HIS A 371 26.33 1.60 -9.93
CA HIS A 371 26.29 0.73 -11.11
C HIS A 371 25.69 1.42 -12.34
N SER A 372 25.26 2.68 -12.22
CA SER A 372 24.66 3.43 -13.31
C SER A 372 25.68 3.79 -14.39
N ILE A 373 25.23 3.76 -15.65
CA ILE A 373 26.04 4.15 -16.80
C ILE A 373 25.29 5.28 -17.50
N THR A 374 25.94 6.44 -17.63
CA THR A 374 25.41 7.51 -18.48
C THR A 374 25.64 7.13 -19.93
N ARG A 375 24.58 7.06 -20.74
CA ARG A 375 24.74 7.00 -22.20
C ARG A 375 25.24 8.36 -22.69
N GLU A 376 26.33 8.35 -23.45
CA GLU A 376 26.81 9.52 -24.21
C GLU A 376 25.82 9.97 -25.27
#